data_AF-A0A7C3M446-F1
#
_entry.id   AF-A0A7C3M446-F1
#
_cell.length_a   1.000
_cell.length_b   1.000
_cell.length_c   1.000
_cell.angle_alpha   90.00
_cell.angle_beta   90.00
_cell.angle_gamma   90.00
#
_symmetry.space_group_name_H-M   'P 1'
#
loop_
_entity.id
_entity.type
_entity.pdbx_description
1 polymer ?
#
loop_
_entity_poly.entity_id
_entity_poly.type
_entity_poly.pdbx_seq_one_letter_code
_entity_poly.pdbx_strand_id
1 'polypeptide(L)'
;MRYKTGGSGMANMLDRFRLKKRKFNPDLLDIEDLHLPIEIKEMDHERILRDLKSNLKNYKLLGYRFKHESELNSLQEYNSLEIGILLRSVKDKIDLKVEKPKEYFGDVILNHHYGTIQSLVQDIIKKYERNVTKTLSEIQLKNEMLWTPIEAGQLLYYLSFYWKKDLED
;
A
#
# COMPACT_ATOMS: atom_id res chain seq x y z
N MET A 1 -42.88 9.34 -53.53
CA MET A 1 -43.12 9.53 -52.08
C MET A 1 -41.83 9.25 -51.32
N ARG A 2 -41.32 10.24 -50.59
CA ARG A 2 -40.16 10.11 -49.70
C ARG A 2 -40.64 9.66 -48.33
N TYR A 3 -39.99 8.66 -47.75
CA TYR A 3 -39.95 8.50 -46.29
C TYR A 3 -38.49 8.50 -45.84
N LYS A 4 -38.14 9.53 -45.06
CA LYS A 4 -36.94 9.62 -44.24
C LYS A 4 -37.27 8.94 -42.90
N THR A 5 -36.45 7.98 -42.50
CA THR A 5 -36.29 7.50 -41.12
C THR A 5 -34.78 7.42 -40.92
N GLY A 6 -34.12 8.21 -40.08
CA GLY A 6 -34.54 8.69 -38.76
C GLY A 6 -34.14 7.64 -37.72
N GLY A 7 -32.85 7.48 -37.45
CA GLY A 7 -32.30 6.49 -36.53
C GLY A 7 -30.87 6.82 -36.12
N SER A 8 -30.66 8.05 -35.66
CA SER A 8 -29.41 8.52 -35.06
C SER A 8 -29.38 8.15 -33.58
N GLY A 9 -28.23 7.64 -33.11
CA GLY A 9 -27.65 8.16 -31.87
C GLY A 9 -27.70 7.30 -30.61
N MET A 10 -28.26 6.09 -30.61
CA MET A 10 -28.33 5.26 -29.38
C MET A 10 -27.63 3.90 -29.43
N ALA A 11 -27.06 3.47 -30.57
CA ALA A 11 -26.28 2.23 -30.61
C ALA A 11 -24.87 2.38 -30.01
N ASN A 12 -24.31 3.60 -29.99
CA ASN A 12 -22.91 3.86 -29.60
C ASN A 12 -22.73 4.36 -28.15
N MET A 13 -23.78 4.37 -27.33
CA MET A 13 -23.71 4.83 -25.94
C MET A 13 -23.59 3.67 -24.93
N LEU A 14 -24.08 2.48 -25.29
CA LEU A 14 -24.05 1.30 -24.42
C LEU A 14 -22.71 0.53 -24.48
N ASP A 15 -21.90 0.71 -25.53
CA ASP A 15 -20.58 0.07 -25.64
C ASP A 15 -19.48 0.78 -24.82
N ARG A 16 -19.76 1.95 -24.22
CA ARG A 16 -18.80 2.66 -23.34
C ARG A 16 -18.84 2.21 -21.88
N PHE A 17 -19.75 1.31 -21.53
CA PHE A 17 -19.82 0.69 -20.20
C PHE A 17 -19.47 -0.80 -20.26
N ARG A 18 -18.48 -1.19 -21.07
CA ARG A 18 -17.69 -2.37 -20.74
C ARG A 18 -16.89 -2.06 -19.47
N LEU A 19 -17.57 -2.11 -18.33
CA LEU A 19 -16.95 -2.35 -17.04
C LEU A 19 -16.06 -3.58 -17.26
N LYS A 20 -14.73 -3.38 -17.29
CA LYS A 20 -13.78 -4.49 -17.26
C LYS A 20 -14.26 -5.37 -16.11
N LYS A 21 -14.79 -6.55 -16.41
CA LYS A 21 -15.12 -7.54 -15.39
C LYS A 21 -13.82 -7.80 -14.65
N ARG A 22 -13.65 -7.20 -13.46
CA ARG A 22 -12.53 -7.53 -12.57
C ARG A 22 -12.59 -9.05 -12.44
N LYS A 23 -11.51 -9.74 -12.80
CA LYS A 23 -11.41 -11.18 -12.56
C LYS A 23 -11.48 -11.32 -11.04
N PHE A 24 -12.62 -11.78 -10.53
CA PHE A 24 -12.80 -12.00 -9.11
C PHE A 24 -11.79 -13.06 -8.68
N ASN A 25 -10.73 -12.62 -8.02
CA ASN A 25 -9.79 -13.50 -7.37
C ASN A 25 -10.17 -13.50 -5.88
N PRO A 26 -10.79 -14.57 -5.37
CA PRO A 26 -11.24 -14.63 -3.97
C PRO A 26 -10.07 -14.54 -2.97
N ASP A 27 -8.83 -14.72 -3.42
CA ASP A 27 -7.63 -14.63 -2.59
C ASP A 27 -7.01 -13.23 -2.54
N LEU A 28 -7.59 -12.25 -3.26
CA LEU A 28 -7.15 -10.86 -3.24
C LEU A 28 -7.96 -10.11 -2.17
N LEU A 29 -7.37 -9.93 -0.99
CA LEU A 29 -7.90 -8.96 -0.03
C LEU A 29 -7.60 -7.56 -0.57
N ASP A 30 -8.64 -6.81 -0.92
CA ASP A 30 -8.49 -5.42 -1.35
C ASP A 30 -8.02 -4.59 -0.15
N ILE A 31 -7.18 -3.58 -0.38
CA ILE A 31 -6.78 -2.64 0.68
C ILE A 31 -8.02 -1.94 1.28
N GLU A 32 -9.08 -1.80 0.48
CA GLU A 32 -10.35 -1.25 0.93
C GLU A 32 -11.06 -2.15 1.96
N ASP A 33 -10.79 -3.47 1.94
CA ASP A 33 -11.35 -4.44 2.89
C ASP A 33 -10.51 -4.57 4.17
N LEU A 34 -9.31 -3.99 4.22
CA LEU A 34 -8.44 -4.02 5.40
C LEU A 34 -9.11 -3.35 6.61
N HIS A 35 -9.23 -4.09 7.71
CA HIS A 35 -9.66 -3.56 8.99
C HIS A 35 -8.44 -3.03 9.76
N LEU A 36 -8.44 -1.73 10.05
CA LEU A 36 -7.41 -1.12 10.87
C LEU A 36 -7.89 -1.00 12.32
N PRO A 37 -6.98 -1.11 13.31
CA PRO A 37 -7.30 -0.79 14.70
C PRO A 37 -7.92 0.61 14.83
N ILE A 38 -8.84 0.78 15.78
CA ILE A 38 -9.59 2.04 15.95
C ILE A 38 -8.64 3.25 16.09
N GLU A 39 -7.55 3.09 16.84
CA GLU A 39 -6.50 4.08 17.06
C GLU A 39 -5.85 4.59 15.77
N ILE A 40 -5.71 3.72 14.77
CA ILE A 40 -5.15 4.07 13.45
C ILE A 40 -6.26 4.61 12.54
N LYS A 41 -7.47 4.05 12.67
CA LYS A 41 -8.62 4.44 11.85
C LYS A 41 -9.04 5.89 12.11
N GLU A 42 -9.03 6.30 13.38
CA GLU A 42 -9.44 7.63 13.86
C GLU A 42 -8.29 8.63 13.91
N MET A 43 -7.08 8.20 13.57
CA MET A 43 -5.91 9.07 13.50
C MET A 43 -6.13 10.19 12.49
N ASP A 44 -5.82 11.42 12.89
CA ASP A 44 -5.95 12.58 12.01
C ASP A 44 -4.93 12.53 10.87
N HIS A 45 -5.32 13.14 9.74
CA HIS A 45 -4.51 13.09 8.52
C HIS A 45 -3.13 13.75 8.69
N GLU A 46 -3.02 14.83 9.48
CA GLU A 46 -1.75 15.53 9.69
C GLU A 46 -0.76 14.64 10.46
N ARG A 47 -1.25 13.93 11.48
CA ARG A 47 -0.49 12.93 12.22
C ARG A 47 -0.05 11.79 11.31
N ILE A 48 -0.93 11.23 10.48
CA ILE A 48 -0.56 10.17 9.52
C ILE A 48 0.58 10.66 8.61
N LEU A 49 0.46 11.86 8.04
CA LEU A 49 1.51 12.42 7.17
C LEU A 49 2.84 12.64 7.90
N ARG A 50 2.79 13.15 9.13
CA ARG A 50 3.98 13.36 9.96
C ARG A 50 4.67 12.05 10.26
N ASP A 51 3.91 11.05 10.69
CA ASP A 51 4.43 9.76 11.12
C ASP A 51 4.94 8.96 9.90
N LEU A 52 4.29 9.07 8.73
CA LEU A 52 4.76 8.53 7.45
C LEU A 52 6.10 9.14 7.02
N LYS A 53 6.23 10.48 7.08
CA LYS A 53 7.50 11.17 6.77
C LYS A 53 8.61 10.81 7.76
N SER A 54 8.26 10.66 9.04
CA SER A 54 9.19 10.21 10.08
C SER A 54 9.69 8.80 9.78
N ASN A 55 8.79 7.88 9.42
CA ASN A 55 9.13 6.52 9.03
C ASN A 55 10.09 6.49 7.84
N LEU A 56 9.83 7.23 6.77
CA LEU A 56 10.74 7.31 5.62
C LEU A 56 12.11 7.87 6.00
N LYS A 57 12.14 8.92 6.84
CA LYS A 57 13.39 9.52 7.33
C LYS A 57 14.19 8.53 8.16
N ASN A 58 13.54 7.85 9.10
CA ASN A 58 14.17 6.85 9.98
C ASN A 58 14.69 5.67 9.16
N TYR A 59 13.91 5.19 8.18
CA TYR A 59 14.33 4.15 7.24
C TYR A 59 15.67 4.48 6.57
N LYS A 60 15.82 5.72 6.09
CA LYS A 60 17.07 6.22 5.51
C LYS A 60 18.19 6.32 6.55
N LEU A 61 17.90 6.87 7.73
CA LEU A 61 18.90 7.09 8.79
C LEU A 61 19.48 5.79 9.35
N LEU A 62 18.63 4.76 9.50
CA LEU A 62 19.04 3.43 9.97
C LEU A 62 19.86 2.67 8.92
N GLY A 63 19.99 3.23 7.71
CA GLY A 63 20.90 2.71 6.69
C GLY A 63 20.49 1.37 6.12
N TYR A 64 19.19 1.01 6.16
CA TYR A 64 18.70 -0.28 5.68
C TYR A 64 19.07 -0.57 4.22
N ARG A 65 19.21 0.46 3.39
CA ARG A 65 19.66 0.33 2.00
C ARG A 65 21.03 -0.33 1.83
N PHE A 66 21.87 -0.31 2.86
CA PHE A 66 23.22 -0.86 2.83
C PHE A 66 23.33 -2.26 3.44
N LYS A 67 22.26 -2.77 4.04
CA LYS A 67 22.23 -4.08 4.68
C LYS A 67 21.86 -5.15 3.67
N HIS A 68 22.39 -6.35 3.89
CA HIS A 68 22.04 -7.51 3.07
C HIS A 68 20.62 -7.99 3.40
N GLU A 69 19.95 -8.63 2.44
CA GLU A 69 18.58 -9.15 2.62
C GLU A 69 18.45 -10.07 3.83
N SER A 70 19.41 -10.98 4.04
CA SER A 70 19.44 -11.88 5.19
C SER A 70 19.51 -11.14 6.53
N GLU A 71 20.21 -10.01 6.58
CA GLU A 71 20.28 -9.18 7.78
C GLU A 71 18.95 -8.48 8.02
N LEU A 72 18.37 -7.87 6.98
CA LEU A 72 17.08 -7.21 7.07
C LEU A 72 15.96 -8.16 7.50
N ASN A 73 15.96 -9.41 7.02
CA ASN A 73 15.00 -10.44 7.43
C ASN A 73 15.16 -10.85 8.91
N SER A 74 16.36 -10.71 9.47
CA SER A 74 16.61 -11.01 10.88
C SER A 74 16.22 -9.87 11.83
N LEU A 75 16.09 -8.64 11.31
CA LEU A 75 15.71 -7.47 12.09
C LEU A 75 14.18 -7.43 12.29
N GLN A 76 13.78 -7.07 13.50
CA GLN A 76 12.38 -7.00 13.96
C GLN A 76 12.17 -5.64 14.63
N GLU A 77 12.31 -4.57 13.85
CA GLU A 77 12.42 -3.19 14.36
C GLU A 77 11.16 -2.35 14.12
N TYR A 78 10.23 -2.83 13.30
CA TYR A 78 8.94 -2.19 13.07
C TYR A 78 7.85 -2.84 13.90
N ASN A 79 6.90 -2.06 14.38
CA ASN A 79 5.75 -2.57 15.14
C ASN A 79 4.43 -2.45 14.37
N SER A 80 3.38 -3.11 14.87
CA SER A 80 2.04 -3.12 14.25
C SER A 80 1.41 -1.74 14.11
N LEU A 81 1.76 -0.77 14.97
CA LEU A 81 1.29 0.60 14.83
C LEU A 81 1.92 1.25 13.59
N GLU A 82 3.25 1.16 13.45
CA GLU A 82 3.96 1.74 12.31
C GLU A 82 3.51 1.13 10.99
N ILE A 83 3.44 -0.20 10.90
CA ILE A 83 2.93 -0.87 9.70
C ILE A 83 1.47 -0.50 9.44
N GLY A 84 0.64 -0.38 10.48
CA GLY A 84 -0.74 0.04 10.32
C GLY A 84 -0.88 1.47 9.79
N ILE A 85 0.00 2.40 10.19
CA ILE A 85 0.04 3.77 9.63
C ILE A 85 0.46 3.74 8.16
N LEU A 86 1.44 2.91 7.79
CA LEU A 86 1.83 2.73 6.38
C LEU A 86 0.68 2.16 5.56
N LEU A 87 -0.01 1.13 6.05
CA LEU A 87 -1.18 0.54 5.39
C LEU A 87 -2.35 1.52 5.29
N ARG A 88 -2.58 2.33 6.33
CA ARG A 88 -3.55 3.42 6.27
C ARG A 88 -3.19 4.42 5.18
N SER A 89 -1.91 4.74 5.03
CA SER A 89 -1.43 5.63 3.97
C SER A 89 -1.63 5.03 2.57
N VAL A 90 -1.50 3.70 2.44
CA VAL A 90 -1.80 2.97 1.19
C VAL A 90 -3.29 3.07 0.87
N LYS A 91 -4.14 2.80 1.86
CA LYS A 91 -5.60 2.92 1.75
C LYS A 91 -6.06 4.33 1.38
N ASP A 92 -5.47 5.33 2.03
CA ASP A 92 -5.75 6.75 1.77
C ASP A 92 -5.04 7.28 0.50
N LYS A 93 -4.28 6.44 -0.20
CA LYS A 93 -3.61 6.77 -1.47
C LYS A 93 -2.68 7.97 -1.36
N ILE A 94 -1.94 8.03 -0.25
CA ILE A 94 -1.01 9.12 0.04
C ILE A 94 0.23 9.01 -0.85
N ASP A 95 0.57 10.12 -1.51
CA ASP A 95 1.77 10.23 -2.34
C ASP A 95 2.98 10.67 -1.54
N LEU A 96 3.94 9.76 -1.34
CA LEU A 96 5.15 10.08 -0.58
C LEU A 96 6.18 10.91 -1.38
N LYS A 97 6.06 10.94 -2.72
CA LYS A 97 6.93 11.71 -3.64
C LYS A 97 8.42 11.61 -3.32
N VAL A 98 8.99 10.41 -3.45
CA VAL A 98 10.43 10.21 -3.25
C VAL A 98 11.18 10.44 -4.57
N GLU A 99 11.96 11.52 -4.65
CA GLU A 99 12.68 11.89 -5.89
C GLU A 99 13.85 10.95 -6.21
N LYS A 100 14.55 10.43 -5.18
CA LYS A 100 15.77 9.64 -5.35
C LYS A 100 15.65 8.29 -4.62
N PRO A 101 14.90 7.31 -5.18
CA PRO A 101 14.65 6.02 -4.52
C PRO A 101 15.91 5.30 -4.04
N LYS A 102 16.99 5.37 -4.82
CA LYS A 102 18.31 4.77 -4.48
C LYS A 102 18.94 5.34 -3.20
N GLU A 103 18.47 6.51 -2.74
CA GLU A 103 18.92 7.05 -1.46
C GLU A 103 18.24 6.42 -0.24
N TYR A 104 17.13 5.72 -0.44
CA TYR A 104 16.29 5.18 0.63
C TYR A 104 16.28 3.64 0.62
N PHE A 105 16.23 3.04 -0.56
CA PHE A 105 15.99 1.61 -0.72
C PHE A 105 17.21 0.90 -1.31
N GLY A 106 17.48 -0.31 -0.82
CA GLY A 106 18.50 -1.19 -1.37
C GLY A 106 17.98 -2.03 -2.53
N ASP A 107 18.88 -2.77 -3.19
CA ASP A 107 18.57 -3.58 -4.38
C ASP A 107 17.47 -4.63 -4.14
N VAL A 108 17.38 -5.14 -2.91
CA VAL A 108 16.31 -6.06 -2.47
C VAL A 108 14.89 -5.50 -2.70
N ILE A 109 14.72 -4.18 -2.67
CA ILE A 109 13.43 -3.52 -2.97
C ILE A 109 13.43 -2.97 -4.41
N LEU A 110 14.53 -2.34 -4.84
CA LEU A 110 14.60 -1.64 -6.12
C LEU A 110 14.50 -2.56 -7.35
N ASN A 111 14.93 -3.81 -7.23
CA ASN A 111 14.94 -4.77 -8.34
C ASN A 111 13.54 -5.35 -8.65
N HIS A 112 12.55 -5.10 -7.78
CA HIS A 112 11.21 -5.57 -8.02
C HIS A 112 10.46 -4.70 -9.02
N HIS A 113 9.87 -5.37 -10.00
CA HIS A 113 8.87 -4.75 -10.87
C HIS A 113 7.55 -4.56 -10.13
N TYR A 114 6.67 -3.75 -10.71
CA TYR A 114 5.38 -3.37 -10.13
C TYR A 114 4.55 -4.54 -9.59
N GLY A 115 4.30 -5.57 -10.41
CA GLY A 115 3.48 -6.72 -10.03
C GLY A 115 4.05 -7.49 -8.83
N THR A 116 5.38 -7.58 -8.72
CA THR A 116 6.02 -8.16 -7.53
C THR A 116 5.81 -7.30 -6.29
N ILE A 117 6.04 -5.99 -6.36
CA ILE A 117 5.79 -5.10 -5.22
C ILE A 117 4.32 -5.15 -4.79
N GLN A 118 3.39 -5.15 -5.75
CA GLN A 118 1.96 -5.25 -5.44
C GLN A 118 1.61 -6.56 -4.72
N SER A 119 2.16 -7.68 -5.18
CA SER A 119 1.97 -8.98 -4.52
C SER A 119 2.55 -8.99 -3.10
N LEU A 120 3.74 -8.42 -2.91
CA LEU A 120 4.38 -8.30 -1.60
C LEU A 120 3.56 -7.43 -0.64
N VAL A 121 3.03 -6.30 -1.12
CA VAL A 121 2.13 -5.44 -0.32
C VAL A 121 0.85 -6.18 0.06
N GLN A 122 0.29 -6.99 -0.84
CA GLN A 122 -0.87 -7.83 -0.54
C GLN A 122 -0.57 -8.89 0.52
N ASP A 123 0.62 -9.48 0.50
CA ASP A 123 1.04 -10.43 1.53
C ASP A 123 1.16 -9.73 2.90
N ILE A 124 1.68 -8.51 2.94
CA ILE A 124 1.71 -7.68 4.15
C ILE A 124 0.29 -7.39 4.64
N ILE A 125 -0.61 -6.98 3.74
CA ILE A 125 -2.03 -6.71 4.06
C ILE A 125 -2.68 -7.95 4.69
N LYS A 126 -2.53 -9.13 4.07
CA LYS A 126 -3.06 -10.40 4.57
C LYS A 126 -2.46 -10.77 5.92
N LYS A 127 -1.14 -10.61 6.08
CA LYS A 127 -0.44 -10.87 7.33
C LYS A 127 -0.93 -9.94 8.43
N TYR A 128 -1.14 -8.66 8.14
CA TYR A 128 -1.64 -7.68 9.09
C TYR A 128 -3.07 -8.00 9.50
N GLU A 129 -3.93 -8.33 8.53
CA GLU A 129 -5.32 -8.64 8.79
C GLU A 129 -5.50 -9.88 9.67
N ARG A 130 -4.67 -10.90 9.47
CA ARG A 130 -4.74 -12.16 10.23
C ARG A 130 -4.18 -12.06 11.64
N ASN A 131 -3.13 -11.25 11.85
CA ASN A 131 -2.33 -11.32 13.08
C ASN A 131 -2.45 -10.10 14.00
N VAL A 132 -2.93 -8.96 13.50
CA VAL A 132 -3.04 -7.72 14.31
C VAL A 132 -4.44 -7.57 14.88
N THR A 133 -4.52 -7.44 16.20
CA THR A 133 -5.77 -7.30 16.95
C THR A 133 -6.31 -5.87 16.84
N LYS A 134 -7.54 -5.73 16.34
CA LYS A 134 -8.11 -4.42 15.98
C LYS A 134 -8.63 -3.59 17.17
N THR A 135 -8.70 -4.19 18.35
CA THR A 135 -9.20 -3.56 19.59
C THR A 135 -8.08 -3.07 20.51
N LEU A 136 -6.82 -3.20 20.09
CA LEU A 136 -5.67 -2.80 20.91
C LEU A 136 -5.44 -1.28 20.86
N SER A 137 -4.99 -0.76 22.00
CA SER A 137 -4.50 0.62 22.12
C SER A 137 -3.16 0.82 21.42
N GLU A 138 -2.76 2.07 21.21
CA GLU A 138 -1.49 2.43 20.58
C GLU A 138 -0.28 1.76 21.26
N ILE A 139 -0.23 1.77 22.60
CA ILE A 139 0.86 1.18 23.37
C ILE A 139 0.90 -0.34 23.18
N GLN A 140 -0.26 -0.98 23.10
CA GLN A 140 -0.34 -2.43 22.88
C GLN A 140 0.08 -2.79 21.45
N LEU A 141 -0.33 -2.01 20.44
CA LEU A 141 0.08 -2.22 19.05
C LEU A 141 1.60 -2.10 18.86
N LYS A 142 2.28 -1.27 19.66
CA LYS A 142 3.75 -1.18 19.65
C LYS A 142 4.45 -2.45 20.14
N ASN A 143 3.77 -3.27 20.93
CA ASN A 143 4.35 -4.44 21.60
C ASN A 143 3.78 -5.79 21.12
N GLU A 144 2.76 -5.78 20.27
CA GLU A 144 2.04 -7.00 19.85
C GLU A 144 2.86 -7.85 18.89
N MET A 145 3.21 -7.29 17.74
CA MET A 145 3.88 -8.00 16.66
C MET A 145 4.96 -7.11 16.07
N LEU A 146 6.09 -7.74 15.79
CA LEU A 146 7.22 -7.12 15.13
C LEU A 146 7.25 -7.46 13.65
N TRP A 147 7.84 -6.55 12.90
CA TRP A 147 7.88 -6.55 11.45
C TRP A 147 9.29 -6.21 10.98
N THR A 148 9.62 -6.71 9.79
CA THR A 148 10.95 -6.52 9.21
C THR A 148 11.06 -5.16 8.51
N PRO A 149 12.27 -4.60 8.42
CA PRO A 149 12.54 -3.45 7.56
C PRO A 149 12.26 -3.72 6.07
N ILE A 150 12.25 -4.97 5.61
CA ILE A 150 11.86 -5.29 4.22
C ILE A 150 10.36 -4.99 4.02
N GLU A 151 9.51 -5.44 4.94
CA GLU A 151 8.06 -5.21 4.85
C GLU A 151 7.73 -3.70 4.90
N ALA A 152 8.35 -2.96 5.83
CA ALA A 152 8.20 -1.51 5.88
C ALA A 152 8.71 -0.83 4.60
N GLY A 153 9.85 -1.28 4.07
CA GLY A 153 10.45 -0.75 2.85
C GLY A 153 9.60 -0.98 1.61
N GLN A 154 8.95 -2.16 1.50
CA GLN A 154 8.02 -2.48 0.41
C GLN A 154 6.81 -1.54 0.40
N LEU A 155 6.21 -1.26 1.57
CA LEU A 155 5.10 -0.30 1.70
C LEU A 155 5.54 1.13 1.34
N LEU A 156 6.67 1.59 1.89
CA LEU A 156 7.22 2.91 1.59
C LEU A 156 7.54 3.07 0.10
N TYR A 157 8.09 2.04 -0.53
CA TYR A 157 8.39 2.03 -1.96
C TYR A 157 7.13 2.05 -2.82
N TYR A 158 6.11 1.26 -2.46
CA TYR A 158 4.82 1.26 -3.13
C TYR A 158 4.14 2.66 -3.09
N LEU A 159 4.11 3.29 -1.91
CA LEU A 159 3.60 4.65 -1.70
C LEU A 159 4.38 5.73 -2.48
N SER A 160 5.63 5.46 -2.83
CA SER A 160 6.49 6.41 -3.51
C SER A 160 6.35 6.36 -5.03
N PHE A 161 6.06 5.19 -5.62
CA PHE A 161 6.20 4.99 -7.07
C PHE A 161 5.02 4.32 -7.77
N TYR A 162 4.14 3.63 -7.03
CA TYR A 162 3.31 2.60 -7.63
C TYR A 162 1.82 2.70 -7.34
N TRP A 163 1.40 3.32 -6.24
CA TRP A 163 -0.04 3.45 -5.91
C TRP A 163 -0.86 4.14 -7.03
N LYS A 164 -0.25 5.04 -7.82
CA LYS A 164 -0.93 5.70 -8.95
C LYS A 164 -1.20 4.78 -10.12
N LYS A 165 -0.37 3.75 -10.33
CA LYS A 165 -0.56 2.81 -11.44
C LYS A 165 -1.81 1.95 -11.23
N ASP A 166 -2.16 1.65 -9.98
CA ASP A 166 -3.42 0.99 -9.63
C ASP A 166 -4.68 1.83 -9.93
N LEU A 167 -4.53 3.13 -10.25
CA LEU A 167 -5.65 3.97 -10.72
C LEU A 167 -5.88 3.86 -12.24
N GLU A 168 -4.88 3.41 -13.00
CA GLU A 168 -4.91 3.40 -14.46
C GLU A 168 -5.40 2.05 -15.04
N ASP A 169 -5.46 0.99 -14.22
CA ASP A 169 -5.86 -0.39 -14.61
C ASP A 169 -7.34 -0.73 -14.34
#